data_AF-A0A8X8AHG5-F1
#
_entry.id   AF-A0A8X8AHG5-F1
#
_cell.length_a   1.000
_cell.length_b   1.000
_cell.length_c   1.000
_cell.angle_alpha   90.00
_cell.angle_beta   90.00
_cell.angle_gamma   90.00
#
_symmetry.space_group_name_H-M   'P 1'
#
loop_
_entity.id
_entity.type
_entity.pdbx_description
1 polymer ?
#
loop_
_entity_poly.entity_id
_entity_poly.type
_entity_poly.pdbx_seq_one_letter_code
_entity_poly.pdbx_strand_id
1 'polypeptide(L)'
;MGWPLIGETLQFIIPRRSIDLHPFIKKRMHKYGPIFKTSLLGKPTVISTENEVNKYILQHEGTLVELWYLDSFAKFFALKGENRVSAIDEVHRYTRSITLNHIGVESLRESLLPKIENMINTNLAKWAT
;
A
#
# COMPACT_ATOMS: atom_id res chain seq x y z
N MET A 1 19.92 1.75 14.47
CA MET A 1 19.83 0.29 14.19
C MET A 1 19.41 -0.37 15.48
N GLY A 2 18.25 -1.05 15.48
CA GLY A 2 17.55 -1.51 16.68
C GLY A 2 18.08 -2.83 17.25
N TRP A 3 17.21 -3.59 17.90
CA TRP A 3 17.56 -4.87 18.54
C TRP A 3 17.96 -5.92 17.50
N PRO A 4 18.84 -6.89 17.84
CA PRO A 4 19.12 -8.03 16.99
C PRO A 4 17.81 -8.75 16.60
N LEU A 5 17.71 -9.24 15.36
CA LEU A 5 16.58 -9.99 14.79
C LEU A 5 15.27 -9.22 14.56
N ILE A 6 14.85 -8.35 15.48
CA ILE A 6 13.57 -7.62 15.37
C ILE A 6 13.73 -6.15 15.02
N GLY A 7 14.94 -5.59 15.10
CA GLY A 7 15.21 -4.19 14.82
C GLY A 7 14.35 -3.26 15.68
N GLU A 8 13.58 -2.40 15.03
CA GLU A 8 12.66 -1.44 15.65
C GLU A 8 11.18 -1.80 15.38
N THR A 9 10.91 -3.01 14.89
CA THR A 9 9.61 -3.45 14.36
C THR A 9 8.46 -3.28 15.33
N LEU A 10 8.64 -3.66 16.60
CA LEU A 10 7.55 -3.56 17.58
C LEU A 10 7.03 -2.13 17.71
N GLN A 11 7.94 -1.16 17.73
CA GLN A 11 7.55 0.26 17.77
C GLN A 11 6.87 0.72 16.48
N PHE A 12 7.13 0.05 15.35
CA PHE A 12 6.55 0.36 14.05
C PHE A 12 5.14 -0.24 13.89
N ILE A 13 4.91 -1.47 14.36
CA ILE A 13 3.65 -2.20 14.13
C ILE A 13 2.57 -1.95 15.21
N ILE A 14 2.94 -1.44 16.39
CA ILE A 14 1.96 -1.20 17.46
C ILE A 14 0.94 -0.17 16.96
N PRO A 15 -0.35 -0.54 16.83
CA PRO A 15 -1.37 0.37 16.32
C PRO A 15 -1.56 1.55 17.27
N ARG A 16 -1.84 2.71 16.68
CA ARG A 16 -2.15 3.94 17.40
C ARG A 16 -3.45 4.53 16.87
N ARG A 17 -4.28 5.06 17.76
CA ARG A 17 -5.53 5.74 17.41
C ARG A 17 -5.21 7.17 16.98
N SER A 18 -4.76 7.35 15.75
CA SER A 18 -4.51 8.66 15.14
C SER A 18 -4.70 8.59 13.64
N ILE A 19 -5.21 9.68 13.06
CA ILE A 19 -5.27 9.92 11.61
C ILE A 19 -3.98 10.58 11.08
N ASP A 20 -3.09 11.03 11.97
CA ASP A 20 -1.78 11.60 11.65
C ASP A 20 -0.75 10.48 11.37
N LEU A 21 0.42 10.87 10.87
CA LEU A 21 1.57 10.00 10.65
C LEU A 21 1.91 9.20 11.91
N HIS A 22 2.23 7.93 11.71
CA HIS A 22 2.56 7.03 12.82
C HIS A 22 3.68 7.62 13.70
N PRO A 23 3.55 7.66 15.04
CA PRO A 23 4.53 8.32 15.92
C PRO A 23 5.96 7.82 15.76
N PHE A 24 6.13 6.53 15.43
CA PHE A 24 7.42 5.94 15.06
C PHE A 24 8.09 6.70 13.92
N ILE A 25 7.33 7.01 12.88
CA ILE A 25 7.81 7.67 11.67
C ILE A 25 8.04 9.14 12.00
N LYS A 26 7.08 9.81 12.65
CA LYS A 26 7.20 11.22 13.05
C LYS A 26 8.45 11.48 13.89
N LYS A 27 8.73 10.63 14.88
CA LYS A 27 9.91 10.74 15.74
C LYS A 27 11.22 10.58 14.96
N ARG A 28 11.29 9.62 14.02
CA ARG A 28 12.49 9.39 13.21
C ARG A 28 12.67 10.46 12.14
N MET A 29 11.58 10.90 11.52
CA MET A 29 11.57 12.01 10.58
C MET A 29 12.14 13.28 11.21
N HIS A 30 11.70 13.62 12.43
CA HIS A 30 12.22 14.77 13.15
C HIS A 30 13.72 14.65 13.50
N LYS A 31 14.20 13.43 13.76
CA LYS A 31 15.60 13.19 14.19
C LYS A 31 16.58 13.02 13.03
N TYR A 32 16.15 12.39 11.95
CA TYR A 32 17.03 11.92 10.87
C TYR A 32 16.69 12.54 9.50
N GLY A 33 15.60 13.29 9.41
CA GLY A 33 15.10 13.85 8.16
C GLY A 33 14.04 12.95 7.48
N PRO A 34 13.48 13.41 6.35
CA PRO A 34 12.37 12.76 5.65
C PRO A 34 12.74 11.39 5.05
N ILE A 35 14.03 11.10 4.90
CA ILE A 35 14.53 9.81 4.45
C ILE A 35 15.49 9.29 5.50
N PHE A 36 15.20 8.12 6.06
CA PHE A 36 16.03 7.55 7.12
C PHE A 36 16.13 6.03 7.06
N LYS A 37 17.23 5.53 7.61
CA LYS A 37 17.50 4.08 7.74
C LYS A 37 16.99 3.57 9.08
N THR A 38 16.40 2.38 9.07
CA THR A 38 15.97 1.62 10.24
C THR A 38 16.18 0.13 9.97
N SER A 39 15.76 -0.72 10.90
CA SER A 39 15.61 -2.14 10.66
C SER A 39 14.21 -2.59 11.05
N LEU A 40 13.49 -3.15 10.08
CA LEU A 40 12.18 -3.74 10.27
C LEU A 40 12.26 -5.23 9.92
N LEU A 41 11.69 -6.06 10.79
CA LEU A 41 11.66 -7.53 10.72
C LEU A 41 13.04 -8.15 10.46
N GLY A 42 14.06 -7.59 11.13
CA GLY A 42 15.44 -8.05 11.01
C GLY A 42 16.13 -7.66 9.70
N LYS A 43 15.46 -6.91 8.82
CA LYS A 43 16.02 -6.45 7.55
C LYS A 43 16.43 -4.98 7.64
N PRO A 44 17.53 -4.55 7.01
CA PRO A 44 17.80 -3.14 6.79
C PRO A 44 16.69 -2.52 5.94
N THR A 45 16.19 -1.35 6.34
CA THR A 45 15.05 -0.71 5.66
C THR A 45 15.28 0.79 5.55
N VAL A 46 14.99 1.36 4.39
CA VAL A 46 14.91 2.81 4.19
C VAL A 46 13.44 3.19 4.19
N ILE A 47 13.08 4.24 4.94
CA ILE A 47 11.75 4.83 4.92
C ILE A 47 11.86 6.23 4.33
N SER A 48 10.97 6.55 3.39
CA SER A 48 10.82 7.87 2.79
C SER A 48 9.44 8.44 3.09
N THR A 49 9.41 9.67 3.59
CA THR A 49 8.19 10.49 3.72
C THR A 49 8.17 11.63 2.72
N GLU A 50 9.08 11.64 1.74
CA GLU A 50 9.22 12.70 0.75
C GLU A 50 8.43 12.37 -0.53
N ASN A 51 7.60 13.30 -0.98
CA ASN A 51 6.72 13.10 -2.13
C ASN A 51 7.47 12.75 -3.42
N GLU A 52 8.50 13.52 -3.75
CA GLU A 52 9.24 13.34 -5.01
C GLU A 52 9.96 11.99 -5.07
N VAL A 53 10.58 11.58 -3.95
CA VAL A 53 11.23 10.26 -3.85
C VAL A 53 10.21 9.14 -3.91
N ASN A 54 9.07 9.26 -3.21
CA ASN A 54 8.02 8.24 -3.25
C ASN A 54 7.45 8.08 -4.66
N LYS A 55 7.22 9.19 -5.37
CA LYS A 55 6.79 9.17 -6.78
C LYS A 55 7.84 8.53 -7.68
N TYR A 56 9.11 8.87 -7.49
CA TYR A 56 10.22 8.30 -8.27
C TYR A 56 10.29 6.78 -8.08
N ILE A 57 10.25 6.29 -6.84
CA ILE A 57 10.26 4.84 -6.53
C ILE A 57 9.09 4.14 -7.22
N LEU A 58 7.88 4.68 -7.10
CA LEU A 58 6.67 4.08 -7.71
C LEU A 58 6.71 4.06 -9.24
N GLN A 59 7.32 5.07 -9.87
CA GLN A 59 7.46 5.14 -11.33
C GLN A 59 8.51 4.16 -11.90
N HIS A 60 9.42 3.65 -11.07
CA HIS A 60 10.50 2.76 -11.48
C HIS A 60 10.34 1.33 -10.94
N GLU A 61 9.15 0.96 -10.51
CA GLU A 61 8.79 -0.42 -10.20
C GLU A 61 9.02 -1.34 -11.41
N GLY A 62 9.68 -2.48 -11.19
CA GLY A 62 10.06 -3.42 -12.25
C GLY A 62 11.32 -3.03 -13.04
N THR A 63 11.96 -1.90 -12.73
CA THR A 63 13.23 -1.49 -13.36
C THR A 63 14.34 -1.25 -12.36
N LEU A 64 14.15 -0.30 -11.42
CA LEU A 64 15.14 0.03 -10.38
C LEU A 64 14.79 -0.57 -9.02
N VAL A 65 13.50 -0.84 -8.80
CA VAL A 65 12.97 -1.40 -7.55
C VAL A 65 11.95 -2.48 -7.87
N GLU A 66 11.75 -3.39 -6.92
CA GLU A 66 10.71 -4.41 -6.99
C GLU A 66 9.85 -4.39 -5.72
N LEU A 67 8.57 -4.69 -5.92
CA LEU A 67 7.59 -4.81 -4.87
C LEU A 67 7.93 -5.98 -3.96
N TRP A 68 8.10 -5.66 -2.68
CA TRP A 68 8.41 -6.63 -1.65
C TRP A 68 7.31 -6.67 -0.59
N TYR A 69 6.87 -7.89 -0.26
CA TYR A 69 5.96 -8.17 0.85
C TYR A 69 6.59 -9.17 1.82
N LEU A 70 6.06 -9.24 3.04
CA LEU A 70 6.39 -10.34 3.95
C LEU A 70 5.99 -11.67 3.31
N ASP A 71 6.77 -12.73 3.54
CA ASP A 71 6.53 -14.04 2.93
C ASP A 71 5.10 -14.55 3.19
N SER A 72 4.56 -14.29 4.38
CA SER A 72 3.17 -14.64 4.75
C SER A 72 2.15 -13.91 3.87
N PHE A 73 2.34 -12.60 3.64
CA PHE A 73 1.46 -11.81 2.77
C PHE A 73 1.65 -12.19 1.30
N ALA A 74 2.90 -12.39 0.86
CA ALA A 74 3.18 -12.84 -0.48
C ALA A 74 2.51 -14.19 -0.77
N LYS A 75 2.52 -15.13 0.18
CA LYS A 75 1.79 -16.40 0.05
C LYS A 75 0.28 -16.21 0.04
N PHE A 76 -0.25 -15.39 0.95
CA PHE A 76 -1.69 -15.11 1.04
C PHE A 76 -2.25 -14.50 -0.25
N PHE A 77 -1.50 -13.59 -0.86
CA PHE A 77 -1.87 -12.94 -2.13
C PHE A 77 -1.34 -13.66 -3.38
N ALA A 78 -0.81 -14.89 -3.23
CA ALA A 78 -0.25 -15.69 -4.33
C ALA A 78 0.85 -14.97 -5.17
N LEU A 79 1.67 -14.15 -4.54
CA LEU A 79 2.75 -13.34 -5.14
C LEU A 79 4.11 -14.09 -5.24
N LYS A 80 4.16 -15.41 -5.00
CA LYS A 80 5.41 -16.21 -4.98
C LYS A 80 5.23 -17.56 -5.72
N GLY A 81 6.12 -17.90 -6.66
CA GLY A 81 6.11 -19.13 -7.49
C GLY A 81 6.84 -18.95 -8.84
N GLU A 82 6.92 -20.00 -9.68
CA GLU A 82 7.58 -20.04 -11.02
C GLU A 82 7.12 -18.96 -12.01
N ASN A 83 6.05 -18.26 -11.70
CA ASN A 83 5.46 -17.20 -12.51
C ASN A 83 6.13 -15.81 -12.34
N ARG A 84 7.15 -15.65 -11.51
CA ARG A 84 7.62 -14.30 -11.10
C ARG A 84 8.25 -13.44 -12.19
N VAL A 85 8.75 -13.98 -13.31
CA VAL A 85 9.48 -13.17 -14.31
C VAL A 85 8.63 -12.76 -15.52
N SER A 86 7.55 -13.51 -15.83
CA SER A 86 6.59 -13.16 -16.90
C SER A 86 5.22 -12.73 -16.38
N ALA A 87 4.82 -13.17 -15.19
CA ALA A 87 3.47 -12.92 -14.69
C ALA A 87 3.30 -11.56 -14.03
N ILE A 88 4.35 -10.84 -13.60
CA ILE A 88 4.14 -9.51 -13.01
C ILE A 88 3.61 -8.53 -14.06
N ASP A 89 4.16 -8.48 -15.27
CA ASP A 89 3.66 -7.56 -16.30
C ASP A 89 2.33 -8.03 -16.92
N GLU A 90 2.17 -9.32 -17.24
CA GLU A 90 0.93 -9.84 -17.82
C GLU A 90 -0.23 -9.94 -16.83
N VAL A 91 0.02 -10.38 -15.59
CA VAL A 91 -1.02 -10.38 -14.55
C VAL A 91 -1.34 -8.95 -14.15
N HIS A 92 -0.37 -8.04 -14.01
CA HIS A 92 -0.69 -6.63 -13.75
C HIS A 92 -1.49 -6.02 -14.91
N ARG A 93 -1.13 -6.29 -16.17
CA ARG A 93 -1.87 -5.83 -17.35
C ARG A 93 -3.29 -6.40 -17.40
N TYR A 94 -3.44 -7.70 -17.15
CA TYR A 94 -4.72 -8.39 -17.12
C TYR A 94 -5.61 -7.93 -15.97
N THR A 95 -5.07 -7.87 -14.74
CA THR A 95 -5.75 -7.36 -13.55
C THR A 95 -6.12 -5.89 -13.72
N ARG A 96 -5.24 -5.05 -14.29
CA ARG A 96 -5.55 -3.66 -14.63
C ARG A 96 -6.65 -3.57 -15.67
N SER A 97 -6.62 -4.40 -16.72
CA SER A 97 -7.67 -4.45 -17.75
C SER A 97 -9.03 -4.82 -17.16
N ILE A 98 -9.11 -5.89 -16.37
CA ILE A 98 -10.35 -6.30 -15.68
C ILE A 98 -10.83 -5.21 -14.72
N THR A 99 -9.92 -4.65 -13.92
CA THR A 99 -10.26 -3.60 -12.96
C THR A 99 -10.80 -2.37 -13.68
N LEU A 100 -10.22 -1.98 -14.81
CA LEU A 100 -10.73 -0.87 -15.62
C LEU A 100 -12.04 -1.21 -16.34
N ASN A 101 -12.27 -2.46 -16.71
CA ASN A 101 -13.56 -2.86 -17.29
C ASN A 101 -14.70 -2.80 -16.26
N HIS A 102 -14.42 -3.08 -14.99
CA HIS A 102 -15.43 -3.05 -13.93
C HIS A 102 -15.52 -1.71 -13.18
N ILE A 103 -14.41 -0.98 -13.05
CA ILE A 103 -14.28 0.23 -12.22
C ILE A 103 -13.57 1.36 -13.00
N GLY A 104 -13.51 1.27 -14.33
CA GLY A 104 -13.05 2.36 -15.18
C GLY A 104 -14.10 3.48 -15.26
N VAL A 105 -13.70 4.61 -15.85
CA VAL A 105 -14.50 5.84 -15.90
C VAL A 105 -15.91 5.60 -16.47
N GLU A 106 -16.03 4.77 -17.50
CA GLU A 106 -17.30 4.44 -18.14
C GLU A 106 -18.21 3.60 -17.22
N SER A 107 -17.72 2.45 -16.73
CA SER A 107 -18.46 1.61 -15.77
C SER A 107 -18.81 2.36 -14.48
N LEU A 108 -17.91 3.22 -14.00
CA LEU A 108 -18.16 4.10 -12.86
C LEU A 108 -19.33 5.03 -13.14
N ARG A 109 -19.28 5.75 -14.26
CA ARG A 109 -20.30 6.75 -14.62
C ARG A 109 -21.66 6.12 -14.85
N GLU A 110 -21.71 5.00 -15.57
CA GLU A 110 -22.96 4.47 -16.11
C GLU A 110 -23.63 3.44 -15.20
N SER A 111 -22.85 2.69 -14.43
CA SER A 111 -23.37 1.59 -13.60
C SER A 111 -23.17 1.82 -12.11
N LEU A 112 -21.96 2.21 -11.69
CA LEU A 112 -21.64 2.24 -10.25
C LEU A 112 -22.16 3.51 -9.55
N LEU A 113 -21.99 4.69 -10.15
CA LEU A 113 -22.41 5.96 -9.54
C LEU A 113 -23.93 5.97 -9.22
N PRO A 114 -24.84 5.62 -10.14
CA PRO A 114 -26.27 5.58 -9.82
C PRO A 114 -26.60 4.58 -8.71
N LYS A 115 -25.92 3.43 -8.67
CA LYS A 115 -26.10 2.40 -7.62
C LYS A 115 -25.62 2.91 -6.26
N ILE A 116 -24.45 3.56 -6.22
CA ILE A 116 -23.87 4.15 -5.01
C ILE A 116 -24.81 5.25 -4.48
N GLU A 117 -25.26 6.15 -5.34
CA GLU A 117 -26.19 7.23 -4.97
C GLU A 117 -27.48 6.68 -4.39
N ASN A 118 -28.12 5.73 -5.09
CA ASN A 118 -29.34 5.09 -4.60
C ASN A 118 -29.13 4.39 -3.26
N MET A 119 -28.01 3.69 -3.09
CA MET A 119 -27.65 3.02 -1.83
C MET A 119 -27.44 4.03 -0.69
N ILE A 120 -26.77 5.15 -0.96
CA ILE A 120 -26.56 6.21 0.03
C ILE A 120 -27.91 6.81 0.42
N ASN A 121 -28.73 7.24 -0.54
CA ASN A 121 -30.03 7.85 -0.28
C ASN A 121 -30.97 6.91 0.49
N THR A 122 -31.01 5.63 0.11
CA THR A 122 -31.80 4.62 0.81
C THR A 122 -31.37 4.45 2.27
N ASN A 123 -30.06 4.37 2.53
CA ASN A 123 -29.55 4.20 3.88
C ASN A 123 -29.72 5.46 4.74
N LEU A 124 -29.49 6.65 4.17
CA LEU A 124 -29.73 7.91 4.87
C LEU A 124 -31.22 8.08 5.22
N ALA A 125 -32.14 7.72 4.32
CA ALA A 125 -33.57 7.74 4.60
C ALA A 125 -33.94 6.78 5.74
N LYS A 126 -33.37 5.57 5.76
CA LYS A 126 -33.57 4.60 6.85
C LYS A 126 -33.03 5.09 8.19
N TRP A 127 -31.97 5.90 8.20
CA TRP A 127 -31.41 6.46 9.43
C TRP A 127 -32.21 7.65 9.96
N ALA A 128 -33.04 8.28 9.12
CA ALA A 128 -33.87 9.42 9.51
C ALA A 128 -35.21 9.02 10.15
N THR A 129 -35.54 7.72 10.16
CA THR A 129 -36.73 7.12 10.80
C THR A 129 -36.33 6.24 11.96
#